data_AF-A0A0B3VT44-F1
#
_entry.id   AF-A0A0B3VT44-F1
#
_cell.length_a   1.000
_cell.length_b   1.000
_cell.length_c   1.000
_cell.angle_alpha   90.00
_cell.angle_beta   90.00
_cell.angle_gamma   90.00
#
_symmetry.space_group_name_H-M   'P 1'
#
loop_
_entity.id
_entity.type
_entity.pdbx_description
1 polymer ?
#
loop_
_entity_poly.entity_id
_entity_poly.type
_entity_poly.pdbx_seq_one_letter_code
_entity_poly.pdbx_strand_id
1 'polypeptide(L)'
;MLLDNSGSIYLNELIRALIACIPLFLVSATVAHCFYFIFESETTVVMWWVSIMVIIPKVMELLGARVEILRKIAKLMPWNIVKNITEGSGDHKFIFFWSSQQGLINCFIVGIVGTLVFYLLGMKLFEKVEIK
;
A
#
# COMPACT_ATOMS: atom_id res chain seq x y z
N MET A 1 4.01 -21.26 35.71
CA MET A 1 3.70 -20.41 34.54
C MET A 1 5.01 -19.84 34.03
N LEU A 2 5.61 -20.48 33.03
CA LEU A 2 6.74 -19.89 32.32
C LEU A 2 6.17 -18.80 31.42
N LEU A 3 6.70 -17.58 31.50
CA LEU A 3 6.45 -16.56 30.49
C LEU A 3 7.00 -17.12 29.18
N ASP A 4 6.13 -17.64 28.32
CA ASP A 4 6.52 -17.95 26.96
C ASP A 4 7.11 -16.69 26.33
N ASN A 5 8.14 -16.89 25.50
CA ASN A 5 8.98 -15.87 24.88
C ASN A 5 8.20 -15.00 23.87
N SER A 6 7.17 -14.30 24.34
CA SER A 6 6.26 -13.47 23.55
C SER A 6 7.00 -12.32 22.87
N GLY A 7 8.07 -11.80 23.50
CA GLY A 7 8.93 -10.77 22.92
C GLY A 7 9.54 -11.15 21.56
N SER A 8 9.96 -12.42 21.39
CA SER A 8 10.51 -12.89 20.10
C SER A 8 9.47 -12.88 18.97
N ILE A 9 8.20 -13.14 19.30
CA ILE A 9 7.08 -13.14 18.34
C ILE A 9 6.79 -11.71 17.87
N TYR A 10 6.68 -10.76 18.81
CA TYR A 10 6.44 -9.35 18.47
C TYR A 10 7.60 -8.74 17.68
N LEU A 11 8.85 -9.08 18.04
CA LEU A 11 10.02 -8.62 17.30
C LEU A 11 10.01 -9.14 15.85
N ASN A 12 9.65 -10.40 15.64
CA ASN A 12 9.55 -10.97 14.30
C ASN A 12 8.45 -10.28 13.47
N GLU A 13 7.26 -10.06 14.04
CA GLU A 13 6.20 -9.31 13.34
C GLU A 13 6.60 -7.86 13.04
N LEU A 14 7.34 -7.19 13.93
CA LEU A 14 7.88 -5.85 13.68
C LEU A 14 8.87 -5.85 12.49
N ILE A 15 9.85 -6.75 12.50
CA ILE A 15 10.81 -6.89 11.39
C ILE A 15 10.07 -7.14 10.08
N ARG A 16 9.06 -8.01 10.12
CA ARG A 16 8.26 -8.35 8.96
C ARG A 16 7.44 -7.17 8.45
N ALA A 17 6.87 -6.37 9.35
CA ALA A 17 6.17 -5.14 9.00
C ALA A 17 7.10 -4.13 8.32
N LEU A 18 8.32 -3.95 8.85
CA LEU A 18 9.32 -3.08 8.22
C LEU A 18 9.63 -3.55 6.79
N ILE A 19 9.90 -4.84 6.60
CA ILE A 19 10.18 -5.43 5.29
C ILE A 19 8.98 -5.26 4.34
N ALA A 20 7.76 -5.53 4.81
CA ALA A 20 6.54 -5.44 4.01
C ALA A 20 6.18 -4.00 3.62
N CYS A 21 6.45 -3.03 4.48
CA CYS A 21 6.09 -1.63 4.26
C CYS A 21 7.05 -0.90 3.33
N ILE A 22 8.32 -1.32 3.21
CA ILE A 22 9.28 -0.73 2.25
C ILE A 22 8.74 -0.68 0.81
N PRO A 23 8.30 -1.79 0.20
CA PRO A 23 7.77 -1.75 -1.18
C PRO A 23 6.49 -0.91 -1.31
N LEU A 24 5.63 -0.88 -0.28
CA LEU A 24 4.42 -0.06 -0.29
C LEU A 24 4.73 1.44 -0.16
N PHE A 25 5.73 1.78 0.65
CA PHE A 25 6.27 3.13 0.77
C PHE A 25 6.84 3.62 -0.55
N LEU A 26 7.57 2.77 -1.28
CA LEU A 26 8.11 3.14 -2.61
C LEU A 26 6.99 3.55 -3.57
N VAL A 27 5.88 2.81 -3.64
CA VAL A 27 4.73 3.18 -4.48
C VAL A 27 4.20 4.56 -4.08
N SER A 28 3.98 4.76 -2.79
CA SER A 28 3.51 6.04 -2.23
C SER A 28 4.43 7.19 -2.59
N ALA A 29 5.74 7.02 -2.40
CA ALA A 29 6.76 8.02 -2.67
C ALA A 29 6.84 8.33 -4.18
N THR A 30 6.78 7.31 -5.04
CA THR A 30 6.76 7.49 -6.50
C THR A 30 5.54 8.28 -6.95
N VAL A 31 4.34 7.97 -6.44
CA VAL A 31 3.12 8.73 -6.77
C VAL A 31 3.28 10.20 -6.37
N ALA A 32 3.73 10.47 -5.15
CA ALA A 32 3.95 11.84 -4.66
C ALA A 32 4.97 12.58 -5.54
N HIS A 33 6.11 11.94 -5.80
CA HIS A 33 7.18 12.50 -6.62
C HIS A 33 6.68 12.83 -8.02
N CYS A 34 6.00 11.91 -8.71
CA CYS A 34 5.41 12.17 -10.03
C CYS A 34 4.46 13.39 -10.01
N PHE A 35 3.68 13.58 -8.96
CA PHE A 35 2.83 14.76 -8.85
C PHE A 35 3.58 16.05 -8.59
N TYR A 36 4.67 16.03 -7.82
CA TYR A 36 5.54 17.20 -7.67
C TYR A 36 6.20 17.64 -8.98
N PHE A 37 6.40 16.73 -9.95
CA PHE A 37 6.87 17.10 -11.30
C PHE A 37 5.78 17.72 -12.18
N ILE A 38 4.50 17.50 -11.86
CA ILE A 38 3.37 17.93 -12.70
C ILE A 38 2.73 19.20 -12.14
N PHE A 39 2.71 19.36 -10.82
CA PHE A 39 2.03 20.45 -10.13
C PHE A 39 3.00 21.28 -9.31
N GLU A 40 2.88 22.60 -9.40
CA GLU A 40 3.69 23.54 -8.61
C GLU A 40 3.19 23.71 -7.16
N SER A 41 1.89 23.51 -6.94
CA SER A 41 1.25 23.68 -5.64
C SER A 41 1.31 22.40 -4.81
N GLU A 42 1.97 22.45 -3.65
CA GLU A 42 2.03 21.34 -2.69
C GLU A 42 0.62 20.87 -2.26
N THR A 43 -0.29 21.81 -2.01
CA THR A 43 -1.69 21.48 -1.67
C THR A 43 -2.35 20.64 -2.78
N THR A 44 -2.08 20.97 -4.04
CA THR A 44 -2.61 20.21 -5.19
C THR A 44 -2.00 18.81 -5.25
N VAL A 45 -0.70 18.68 -5.02
CA VAL A 45 0.00 17.39 -4.94
C VAL A 45 -0.60 16.50 -3.85
N VAL A 46 -0.75 17.03 -2.64
CA VAL A 46 -1.32 16.29 -1.51
C VAL A 46 -2.76 15.85 -1.79
N MET A 47 -3.60 16.71 -2.37
CA MET A 47 -4.98 16.34 -2.72
C MET A 47 -5.05 15.18 -3.71
N TRP A 48 -4.23 15.21 -4.77
CA TRP A 48 -4.19 14.13 -5.76
C TRP A 48 -3.58 12.85 -5.19
N TRP A 49 -2.53 12.98 -4.37
CA TRP A 49 -1.91 11.85 -3.69
C TRP A 49 -2.91 11.15 -2.77
N VAL A 50 -3.63 11.90 -1.92
CA VAL A 50 -4.68 11.35 -1.03
C VAL A 50 -5.79 10.69 -1.86
N SER A 51 -6.17 11.31 -2.98
CA SER A 51 -7.18 10.75 -3.87
C SER A 51 -6.78 9.37 -4.39
N ILE A 52 -5.54 9.23 -4.89
CA ILE A 52 -5.05 7.95 -5.41
C ILE A 52 -4.78 6.93 -4.31
N MET A 53 -4.14 7.35 -3.23
CA MET A 53 -3.65 6.42 -2.20
C MET A 53 -4.72 6.03 -1.18
N VAL A 54 -5.78 6.83 -1.01
CA VAL A 54 -6.80 6.58 0.03
C VAL A 54 -8.21 6.52 -0.56
N ILE A 55 -8.62 7.52 -1.35
CA ILE A 55 -10.01 7.61 -1.83
C ILE A 55 -10.31 6.50 -2.85
N ILE A 56 -9.48 6.32 -3.87
CA ILE A 56 -9.67 5.28 -4.90
C ILE A 56 -9.72 3.88 -4.28
N PRO A 57 -8.79 3.46 -3.38
CA PRO A 57 -8.87 2.16 -2.72
C PRO A 57 -10.17 1.93 -1.96
N LYS A 58 -10.68 2.97 -1.27
CA LYS A 58 -11.94 2.89 -0.53
C LYS A 58 -13.15 2.75 -1.47
N VAL A 59 -13.17 3.49 -2.58
CA VAL A 59 -14.23 3.35 -3.60
C VAL A 59 -14.20 1.96 -4.23
N MET A 60 -13.01 1.45 -4.56
CA MET A 60 -12.84 0.11 -5.14
C MET A 60 -13.27 -0.99 -4.16
N GLU A 61 -13.00 -0.83 -2.86
CA GLU A 61 -13.46 -1.75 -1.82
C GLU A 61 -15.01 -1.80 -1.77
N LEU A 62 -15.67 -0.63 -1.80
CA LEU A 62 -17.14 -0.54 -1.81
C LEU A 62 -17.75 -1.19 -3.06
N LEU A 63 -17.20 -0.93 -4.25
CA LEU A 63 -17.65 -1.57 -5.48
C LEU A 63 -17.35 -3.08 -5.50
N GLY A 64 -16.25 -3.48 -4.87
CA GLY A 64 -15.86 -4.87 -4.65
C GLY A 64 -16.88 -5.68 -3.85
N ALA A 65 -17.76 -5.04 -3.08
CA ALA A 65 -18.86 -5.72 -2.40
C ALA A 65 -19.87 -6.37 -3.37
N ARG A 66 -19.92 -5.90 -4.62
CA ARG A 66 -20.81 -6.44 -5.67
C ARG A 66 -20.06 -7.14 -6.80
N VAL A 67 -18.78 -6.83 -6.99
CA VAL A 67 -17.98 -7.31 -8.13
C VAL A 67 -16.67 -7.94 -7.64
N GLU A 68 -16.55 -9.26 -7.80
CA GLU A 68 -15.44 -10.04 -7.24
C GLU A 68 -14.06 -9.57 -7.73
N ILE A 69 -13.93 -9.22 -9.01
CA ILE A 69 -12.65 -8.77 -9.56
C ILE A 69 -12.19 -7.45 -8.92
N LEU A 70 -13.12 -6.52 -8.67
CA LEU A 70 -12.82 -5.25 -8.02
C LEU A 70 -12.41 -5.48 -6.56
N ARG A 71 -13.04 -6.44 -5.86
CA ARG A 71 -12.66 -6.84 -4.51
C ARG A 71 -11.21 -7.32 -4.44
N LYS A 72 -10.81 -8.17 -5.39
CA LYS A 72 -9.44 -8.70 -5.46
C LYS A 72 -8.41 -7.59 -5.71
N ILE A 73 -8.71 -6.67 -6.63
CA ILE A 73 -7.84 -5.53 -6.92
C ILE A 73 -7.77 -4.58 -5.71
N ALA A 74 -8.91 -4.23 -5.12
CA ALA A 74 -8.99 -3.36 -3.96
C ALA A 74 -8.17 -3.90 -2.78
N LYS A 75 -8.23 -5.21 -2.52
CA LYS A 75 -7.45 -5.85 -1.45
C LYS A 75 -5.94 -5.71 -1.63
N LEU A 76 -5.47 -5.58 -2.87
CA LEU A 76 -4.04 -5.42 -3.20
C LEU A 76 -3.59 -3.96 -3.31
N MET A 77 -4.48 -2.99 -3.07
CA MET A 77 -4.07 -1.59 -3.06
C MET A 77 -3.27 -1.25 -1.78
N PRO A 78 -2.22 -0.42 -1.86
CA PRO A 78 -1.28 -0.21 -0.75
C PRO A 78 -1.96 0.16 0.59
N TRP A 79 -2.90 1.10 0.58
CA TRP A 79 -3.64 1.50 1.79
C TRP A 79 -4.46 0.37 2.39
N ASN A 80 -5.11 -0.42 1.55
CA ASN A 80 -5.93 -1.55 2.01
C ASN A 80 -5.06 -2.69 2.55
N ILE A 81 -3.84 -2.88 2.02
CA ILE A 81 -2.87 -3.82 2.59
C ILE A 81 -2.45 -3.39 4.00
N VAL A 82 -2.09 -2.11 4.18
CA VAL A 82 -1.65 -1.57 5.50
C VAL A 82 -2.78 -1.65 6.53
N LYS A 83 -4.01 -1.34 6.12
CA LYS A 83 -5.18 -1.36 7.00
C LYS A 83 -5.67 -2.79 7.34
N ASN A 84 -5.25 -3.80 6.58
CA ASN A 84 -5.75 -5.16 6.75
C ASN A 84 -5.14 -5.82 7.99
N ILE A 85 -5.80 -5.58 9.10
CA ILE A 85 -5.50 -6.10 10.43
C ILE A 85 -6.72 -6.91 10.86
N THR A 86 -6.48 -8.15 11.25
CA THR A 86 -7.51 -9.05 11.79
C THR A 86 -7.12 -9.49 13.18
N GLU A 87 -8.09 -9.63 14.07
CA GLU A 87 -7.87 -10.16 15.41
C GLU A 87 -7.79 -11.69 15.31
N GLY A 88 -6.69 -12.28 15.79
CA GLY A 88 -6.55 -13.72 15.92
C GLY A 88 -7.35 -14.26 17.11
N SER A 89 -7.82 -15.51 17.02
CA SER A 89 -8.43 -16.21 18.15
C SER A 89 -7.35 -16.67 19.14
N GLY A 90 -7.26 -16.00 20.30
CA GLY A 90 -6.28 -16.25 21.39
C GLY A 90 -5.28 -15.09 21.60
N ASP A 91 -4.74 -14.95 22.82
CA ASP A 91 -3.66 -14.04 23.28
C ASP A 91 -3.45 -12.71 22.52
N HIS A 92 -4.54 -12.02 22.17
CA HIS A 92 -4.52 -10.67 21.57
C HIS A 92 -3.54 -10.50 20.38
N LYS A 93 -3.35 -11.55 19.57
CA LYS A 93 -2.41 -11.48 18.45
C LYS A 93 -3.06 -10.82 17.24
N PHE A 94 -2.56 -9.65 16.86
CA PHE A 94 -2.90 -9.04 15.57
C PHE A 94 -2.32 -9.87 14.42
N ILE A 95 -3.16 -10.18 13.44
CA ILE A 95 -2.78 -10.83 12.19
C ILE A 95 -2.81 -9.77 11.10
N PHE A 96 -1.63 -9.38 10.64
CA PHE A 96 -1.46 -8.42 9.55
C PHE A 96 -1.51 -9.13 8.21
N PHE A 97 -1.77 -8.38 7.14
CA PHE A 97 -1.73 -8.90 5.77
C PHE A 97 -0.44 -9.67 5.48
N TRP A 98 0.71 -9.11 5.88
CA TRP A 98 2.03 -9.69 5.65
C TRP A 98 2.42 -10.77 6.67
N SER A 99 1.62 -11.06 7.69
CA SER A 99 1.91 -12.16 8.63
C SER A 99 1.87 -13.54 7.95
N SER A 100 1.29 -13.65 6.76
CA SER A 100 1.42 -14.84 5.89
C SER A 100 2.55 -14.68 4.87
N GLN A 101 3.20 -15.78 4.45
CA GLN A 101 4.28 -15.72 3.45
C GLN A 101 3.76 -15.17 2.12
N GLN A 102 2.57 -15.61 1.70
CA GLN A 102 1.92 -15.11 0.50
C GLN A 102 1.59 -13.61 0.61
N GLY A 103 1.13 -13.15 1.76
CA GLY A 103 0.86 -11.73 2.00
C GLY A 103 2.12 -10.87 1.89
N LEU A 104 3.24 -11.34 2.44
CA LEU A 104 4.54 -10.67 2.29
C LEU A 104 4.98 -10.59 0.82
N ILE A 105 4.90 -11.71 0.08
CA ILE A 105 5.20 -11.74 -1.36
C ILE A 105 4.32 -10.75 -2.12
N ASN A 106 3.02 -10.68 -1.80
CA ASN A 106 2.10 -9.75 -2.42
C ASN A 106 2.48 -8.29 -2.17
N CYS A 107 3.02 -7.93 -0.99
CA CYS A 107 3.52 -6.58 -0.74
C CYS A 107 4.65 -6.19 -1.72
N PHE A 108 5.57 -7.12 -2.02
CA PHE A 108 6.63 -6.88 -3.00
C PHE A 108 6.09 -6.78 -4.43
N ILE A 109 5.18 -7.68 -4.82
CA ILE A 109 4.55 -7.63 -6.15
C ILE A 109 3.84 -6.28 -6.35
N VAL A 110 3.03 -5.86 -5.37
CA VAL A 110 2.32 -4.57 -5.41
C VAL A 110 3.31 -3.42 -5.43
N GLY A 111 4.37 -3.49 -4.64
CA GLY A 111 5.45 -2.49 -4.64
C GLY A 111 6.08 -2.29 -6.01
N ILE A 112 6.56 -3.38 -6.60
CA ILE A 112 7.24 -3.37 -7.90
C ILE A 112 6.28 -2.92 -9.00
N VAL A 113 5.12 -3.57 -9.11
CA VAL A 113 4.15 -3.27 -10.17
C VAL A 113 3.61 -1.85 -10.03
N GLY A 114 3.21 -1.44 -8.82
CA GLY A 114 2.70 -0.11 -8.55
C GLY A 114 3.72 0.97 -8.87
N THR A 115 4.98 0.78 -8.46
CA THR A 115 6.07 1.72 -8.73
C THR A 115 6.29 1.87 -10.24
N LEU A 116 6.40 0.75 -10.97
CA LEU A 116 6.58 0.77 -12.42
C LEU A 116 5.41 1.46 -13.13
N VAL A 117 4.16 1.14 -12.77
CA VAL A 117 2.97 1.75 -13.38
C VAL A 117 2.96 3.26 -13.16
N PHE A 118 3.11 3.72 -11.92
CA PHE A 118 3.07 5.15 -11.63
C PHE A 118 4.27 5.91 -12.17
N TYR A 119 5.46 5.32 -12.17
CA TYR A 119 6.64 5.93 -12.78
C TYR A 119 6.46 6.12 -14.28
N LEU A 120 6.02 5.08 -15.01
CA LEU A 120 5.78 5.17 -16.46
C LEU A 120 4.67 6.17 -16.80
N LEU A 121 3.60 6.22 -16.00
CA LEU A 121 2.53 7.21 -16.15
C LEU A 121 3.05 8.64 -15.88
N GLY A 122 3.85 8.81 -14.84
CA GLY A 122 4.48 10.08 -14.48
C GLY A 122 5.36 10.61 -15.62
N MET A 123 6.22 9.78 -16.20
CA MET A 123 7.05 10.18 -17.35
C MET A 123 6.20 10.64 -18.55
N LYS A 124 5.15 9.88 -18.91
CA LYS A 124 4.25 10.26 -20.02
C LYS A 124 3.48 11.55 -19.78
N LEU A 125 3.15 11.85 -18.52
CA LEU A 125 2.48 13.09 -18.16
C LEU A 125 3.47 14.26 -18.18
N PHE A 126 4.70 14.04 -17.70
CA PHE A 126 5.77 15.02 -17.72
C PHE A 126 6.14 15.47 -19.13
N GLU A 127 6.31 14.53 -20.07
CA GLU A 127 6.56 14.84 -21.50
C GLU A 127 5.52 15.81 -22.09
N LYS A 128 4.26 15.74 -21.63
CA LYS A 128 3.20 16.63 -22.11
C LYS A 128 3.25 18.03 -21.49
N VAL A 129 3.86 18.17 -20.31
CA VAL A 129 4.01 19.45 -19.62
C VAL A 129 5.14 20.26 -20.24
N GLU A 130 6.25 19.63 -20.65
CA GLU A 130 7.39 20.31 -21.29
C GLU A 130 7.11 20.80 -22.73
N ILE A 131 6.12 20.24 -23.42
CA ILE A 131 5.74 20.66 -24.80
C ILE A 131 4.76 21.86 -24.79
N LYS A 132 4.55 22.52 -23.64
CA LYS A 132 3.82 23.80 -23.56
C LYS A 132 4.75 24.99 -23.68
#